data_AF-A0A4Q4CIX5-F1
#
_entry.id   AF-A0A4Q4CIX5-F1
#
_cell.length_a   1.000
_cell.length_b   1.000
_cell.length_c   1.000
_cell.angle_alpha   90.00
_cell.angle_beta   90.00
_cell.angle_gamma   90.00
#
_symmetry.space_group_name_H-M   'P 1'
#
loop_
_entity.id
_entity.type
_entity.pdbx_description
1 polymer ?
#
loop_
_entity_poly.entity_id
_entity_poly.type
_entity_poly.pdbx_seq_one_letter_code
_entity_poly.pdbx_strand_id
1 'polypeptide(L)' 'VSDRVTVLDHGEVIADGPPAAVQQNPAVIEAYFGHGTQQLGAPQGAMA' A
#
# COMPACT_ATOMS: atom_id res chain seq x y z
N VAL A 1 -9.17 -19.14 -2.10
CA VAL A 1 -7.89 -18.48 -2.43
C VAL A 1 -7.99 -18.07 -3.88
N SER A 2 -7.61 -16.83 -4.22
CA SER A 2 -7.57 -16.39 -5.63
C SER A 2 -6.16 -16.53 -6.16
N ASP A 3 -6.01 -17.05 -7.39
CA ASP A 3 -4.70 -17.21 -8.04
C ASP A 3 -4.07 -15.87 -8.47
N ARG A 4 -4.92 -14.85 -8.72
CA ARG A 4 -4.51 -13.49 -9.13
C ARG A 4 -5.47 -12.43 -8.59
N VAL A 5 -4.95 -11.21 -8.43
CA VAL A 5 -5.64 -10.01 -7.99
C VAL A 5 -5.17 -8.86 -8.87
N THR A 6 -6.10 -8.04 -9.34
CA THR A 6 -5.84 -6.79 -10.07
C THR A 6 -6.30 -5.63 -9.20
N VAL A 7 -5.44 -4.63 -9.00
CA VAL A 7 -5.73 -3.41 -8.24
C VAL A 7 -5.79 -2.23 -9.21
N LEU A 8 -6.88 -1.48 -9.12
CA LEU A 8 -7.08 -0.27 -9.91
C LEU A 8 -7.09 0.94 -8.99
N ASP A 9 -6.44 2.01 -9.43
CA ASP A 9 -6.51 3.33 -8.83
C ASP A 9 -6.92 4.34 -9.91
N HIS A 10 -7.97 5.12 -9.65
CA HIS A 10 -8.52 6.09 -10.63
C HIS A 10 -8.79 5.55 -12.05
N GLY A 11 -9.06 4.24 -12.19
CA GLY A 11 -9.32 3.58 -13.47
C GLY A 11 -8.07 3.07 -14.19
N GLU A 12 -6.88 3.22 -13.59
CA GLU A 12 -5.62 2.67 -14.06
C GLU A 12 -5.21 1.45 -13.25
N VAL A 13 -4.63 0.44 -13.88
CA VAL A 13 -4.12 -0.75 -13.18
C VAL A 13 -2.77 -0.42 -12.56
N ILE A 14 -2.69 -0.52 -11.23
CA ILE A 14 -1.46 -0.27 -10.46
C ILE A 14 -0.75 -1.56 -9.99
N ALA A 15 -1.47 -2.69 -9.96
CA ALA A 15 -0.91 -4.00 -9.67
C ALA A 15 -1.73 -5.12 -10.28
N ASP A 16 -1.08 -6.17 -10.78
CA ASP A 16 -1.72 -7.42 -11.21
C ASP A 16 -0.83 -8.61 -10.88
N GLY A 17 -1.34 -9.59 -10.14
CA GLY A 17 -0.57 -10.79 -9.79
C GLY A 17 -1.10 -11.54 -8.56
N PRO A 18 -0.32 -12.50 -8.02
CA PRO A 18 -0.70 -13.25 -6.84
C PRO A 18 -0.96 -12.32 -5.63
N PRO A 19 -1.89 -12.67 -4.72
CA PRO A 19 -2.22 -11.82 -3.58
C PRO A 19 -1.01 -11.41 -2.73
N ALA A 20 -0.04 -12.32 -2.54
CA ALA A 20 1.16 -12.04 -1.76
C ALA A 20 2.06 -10.97 -2.39
N ALA A 21 2.15 -10.96 -3.74
CA ALA A 21 2.94 -9.95 -4.45
C ALA A 21 2.22 -8.60 -4.49
N VAL A 22 0.90 -8.60 -4.67
CA VAL A 22 0.08 -7.38 -4.71
C VAL A 22 0.08 -6.66 -3.35
N GLN A 23 0.02 -7.40 -2.24
CA GLN A 23 0.07 -6.82 -0.88
C GLN A 23 1.39 -6.12 -0.55
N GLN A 24 2.48 -6.49 -1.22
CA GLN A 24 3.79 -5.87 -1.04
C GLN A 24 4.05 -4.73 -2.04
N ASN A 25 3.13 -4.47 -2.96
CA ASN A 25 3.32 -3.45 -3.97
C ASN A 25 3.17 -2.05 -3.34
N PRO A 26 4.19 -1.18 -3.42
CA PRO A 26 4.15 0.15 -2.81
C PRO A 26 3.01 1.02 -3.34
N ALA A 27 2.68 0.94 -4.63
CA ALA A 27 1.55 1.68 -5.20
C ALA A 27 0.21 1.24 -4.61
N VAL A 28 0.07 -0.05 -4.29
CA VAL A 28 -1.14 -0.58 -3.63
C VAL A 28 -1.23 -0.11 -2.18
N ILE A 29 -0.10 -0.10 -1.48
CA ILE A 29 0.00 0.39 -0.10
C ILE A 29 -0.33 1.89 -0.06
N GLU A 30 0.22 2.66 -0.99
CA GLU A 30 -0.05 4.10 -1.11
C GLU A 30 -1.52 4.38 -1.46
N ALA A 31 -2.11 3.66 -2.41
CA ALA A 31 -3.52 3.82 -2.78
C ALA A 31 -4.48 3.47 -1.62
N TYR A 32 -4.12 2.51 -0.77
CA TYR A 32 -4.98 2.09 0.34
C TYR A 32 -4.82 2.96 1.60
N PHE A 33 -3.60 3.40 1.91
CA PHE A 33 -3.31 4.10 3.17
C PHE A 33 -2.92 5.58 3.00
N GLY A 34 -2.76 6.05 1.76
CA GLY A 34 -2.30 7.40 1.44
C GLY A 34 -0.81 7.64 1.72
N HIS A 35 -0.33 8.83 1.37
CA HIS A 35 1.04 9.28 1.66
C HIS A 35 1.20 9.54 3.18
N GLY A 36 1.46 8.49 3.95
CA GLY A 36 1.62 8.61 5.40
C GLY A 36 2.08 7.35 6.14
N THR A 37 2.16 6.20 5.48
CA THR A 37 2.54 4.92 6.14
C THR A 37 4.01 4.77 6.46
N GLN A 38 4.85 5.76 6.15
CA GLN A 38 6.27 5.80 6.54
C GLN A 38 6.49 6.21 8.00
N GLN A 39 5.44 6.44 8.81
CA GLN A 39 5.59 6.82 10.22
C GLN A 39 4.92 5.83 11.18
N LEU A 40 5.29 4.55 11.11
CA LEU A 40 5.18 3.66 12.26
C LEU A 40 6.60 3.23 12.68
N GLY A 41 7.37 4.18 13.22
CA GLY A 41 8.76 3.91 13.59
C GLY A 41 9.57 5.02 14.26
N ALA A 42 9.00 6.13 14.73
CA ALA A 42 9.75 7.11 15.52
C ALA A 42 8.90 7.66 16.69
N PRO A 43 9.31 7.50 17.97
CA PRO A 43 8.78 8.31 19.04
C PRO A 43 9.30 9.74 18.84
N GLN A 44 8.49 10.57 18.20
CA GLN A 44 8.82 11.98 18.01
C GLN A 44 8.60 12.70 19.34
N GLY A 45 9.71 13.18 19.87
CA GLY A 45 9.83 13.71 21.22
C GLY A 45 8.97 14.94 21.49
N ALA A 46 8.62 15.05 22.77
CA ALA A 46 8.46 16.28 23.53
C ALA A 46 7.67 17.42 22.85
N MET A 47 6.36 17.37 23.08
CA MET A 47 5.56 18.49 23.59
C MET A 47 6.41 19.67 24.11
N ALA A 48 6.30 20.80 23.42
CA ALA A 48 6.67 22.13 23.90
C ALA A 48 5.39 22.94 24.11
#